data_AF-A0A254UH70-F1
#
_entry.id   AF-A0A254UH70-F1
#
_cell.length_a   1.000
_cell.length_b   1.000
_cell.length_c   1.000
_cell.angle_alpha   90.00
_cell.angle_beta   90.00
_cell.angle_gamma   90.00
#
_symmetry.space_group_name_H-M   'P 1'
#
loop_
_entity.id
_entity.type
_entity.pdbx_description
1 polymer ?
#
loop_
_entity_poly.entity_id
_entity_poly.type
_entity_poly.pdbx_seq_one_letter_code
_entity_poly.pdbx_strand_id
1 'polypeptide(L)'
;MAHVASAMVLCQQWNREFQTHSHASETIASVILLLAQLDSQVRHIFAIQGLTVPWTTEFKLPATEGCFTSLDEAHVSLEVNVNNRALKLLTSGIDISAPEALAKKEYCLHELYRWNSKVETYISVSQHETDNTAVNALYLRRLYAKVMLSLDPSKGELAHDDFIDDYAQMLDLASRILESLNSPVTEEFDPGSRNAKQRHFSVESTVTETLFLIGVRCREPTIRGRALELMRLYPRREGMCGTMLALKLGETLAEIEGTACQNAPPGLCSDGPWVCADHRVTKIQCKDVSDRKVAVLMRTAGEEKRGFEGHWFVFHKTW
;
A
#
# COMPACT_ATOMS: atom_id res chain seq x y z
N MET A 1 7.66 8.41 -13.25
CA MET A 1 6.32 8.44 -13.87
C MET A 1 6.35 8.34 -15.38
N ALA A 2 6.96 9.28 -16.11
CA ALA A 2 7.00 9.22 -17.59
C ALA A 2 7.51 7.86 -18.12
N HIS A 3 8.60 7.31 -17.57
CA HIS A 3 9.15 6.02 -17.99
C HIS A 3 8.24 4.82 -17.71
N VAL A 4 7.55 4.78 -16.55
CA VAL A 4 6.63 3.68 -16.20
C VAL A 4 5.40 3.70 -17.12
N ALA A 5 4.82 4.89 -17.34
CA ALA A 5 3.70 5.06 -18.25
C ALA A 5 4.07 4.69 -19.70
N SER A 6 5.24 5.13 -20.19
CA SER A 6 5.73 4.74 -21.52
C SER A 6 5.96 3.24 -21.64
N ALA A 7 6.55 2.60 -20.63
CA ALA A 7 6.77 1.16 -20.61
C ALA A 7 5.44 0.38 -20.63
N MET A 8 4.42 0.85 -19.88
CA MET A 8 3.08 0.26 -19.89
C MET A 8 2.41 0.32 -21.26
N VAL A 9 2.49 1.47 -21.95
CA VAL A 9 1.92 1.61 -23.30
C VAL A 9 2.56 0.63 -24.28
N LEU A 10 3.90 0.50 -24.25
CA LEU A 10 4.63 -0.45 -25.09
C LEU A 10 4.23 -1.90 -24.80
N CYS A 11 4.18 -2.30 -23.52
CA CYS A 11 3.80 -3.66 -23.14
C CYS A 11 2.35 -3.97 -23.56
N GLN A 12 1.42 -3.02 -23.45
CA GLN A 12 0.04 -3.21 -23.92
C GLN A 12 -0.07 -3.34 -25.45
N GLN A 13 0.80 -2.66 -26.20
CA GLN A 13 0.88 -2.82 -27.66
C GLN A 13 1.38 -4.23 -28.00
N TRP A 14 2.49 -4.67 -27.40
CA TRP A 14 3.00 -6.02 -27.57
C TRP A 14 2.00 -7.09 -27.14
N ASN A 15 1.28 -6.89 -26.02
CA ASN A 15 0.28 -7.85 -25.58
C ASN A 15 -0.82 -8.06 -26.62
N ARG A 16 -1.20 -7.00 -27.36
CA ARG A 16 -2.16 -7.10 -28.46
C ARG A 16 -1.58 -7.80 -29.69
N GLU A 17 -0.31 -7.57 -29.99
CA GLU A 17 0.37 -8.17 -31.14
C GLU A 17 0.63 -9.67 -30.94
N PHE A 18 0.92 -10.10 -29.71
CA PHE A 18 1.26 -11.48 -29.37
C PHE A 18 0.10 -12.29 -28.76
N GLN A 19 -1.17 -11.84 -28.89
CA GLN A 19 -2.33 -12.55 -28.32
C GLN A 19 -2.46 -14.00 -28.80
N THR A 20 -1.98 -14.31 -30.00
CA THR A 20 -2.00 -15.65 -30.59
C THR A 20 -0.87 -16.56 -30.08
N HIS A 21 0.09 -16.02 -29.32
CA HIS A 21 1.24 -16.73 -28.77
C HIS A 21 1.10 -16.81 -27.25
N SER A 22 0.54 -17.91 -26.73
CA SER A 22 0.16 -18.06 -25.31
C SER A 22 1.27 -17.68 -24.33
N HIS A 23 2.46 -18.26 -24.48
CA HIS A 23 3.60 -17.98 -23.59
C HIS A 23 4.09 -16.52 -23.63
N ALA A 24 4.08 -15.89 -24.82
CA ALA A 24 4.48 -14.50 -24.95
C ALA A 24 3.44 -13.57 -24.31
N SER A 25 2.15 -13.84 -24.52
CA SER A 25 1.03 -13.13 -23.92
C SER A 25 1.05 -13.20 -22.38
N GLU A 26 1.26 -14.38 -21.80
CA GLU A 26 1.38 -14.58 -20.34
C GLU A 26 2.56 -13.81 -19.74
N THR A 27 3.72 -13.86 -20.40
CA THR A 27 4.92 -13.13 -19.96
C THR A 27 4.67 -11.62 -20.00
N ILE A 28 4.08 -11.11 -21.08
CA ILE A 28 3.78 -9.68 -21.23
C ILE A 28 2.75 -9.23 -20.19
N ALA A 29 1.71 -10.03 -19.93
CA ALA A 29 0.70 -9.75 -18.90
C ALA A 29 1.33 -9.64 -17.51
N SER A 30 2.28 -10.52 -17.19
CA SER A 30 3.04 -10.47 -15.94
C SER A 30 3.86 -9.17 -15.82
N VAL A 31 4.52 -8.73 -16.91
CA VAL A 31 5.24 -7.44 -16.91
C VAL A 31 4.28 -6.26 -16.75
N ILE A 32 3.10 -6.28 -17.38
CA ILE A 32 2.08 -5.24 -17.20
C ILE A 32 1.63 -5.16 -15.74
N LEU A 33 1.44 -6.30 -15.08
CA LEU A 33 1.05 -6.36 -13.67
C LEU A 33 2.11 -5.74 -12.75
N LEU A 34 3.39 -6.06 -12.97
CA LEU A 34 4.50 -5.49 -12.22
C LEU A 34 4.60 -3.97 -12.42
N LEU A 35 4.42 -3.49 -13.65
CA LEU A 35 4.40 -2.05 -13.94
C LEU A 35 3.21 -1.37 -13.27
N ALA A 36 2.05 -2.03 -13.18
CA ALA A 36 0.88 -1.53 -12.48
C ALA A 36 1.12 -1.35 -10.99
N GLN A 37 1.73 -2.35 -10.34
CA GLN A 37 2.09 -2.29 -8.92
C GLN A 37 3.13 -1.20 -8.63
N LEU A 38 4.12 -1.00 -9.52
CA LEU A 38 5.08 0.10 -9.41
C LEU A 38 4.40 1.47 -9.59
N ASP A 39 3.51 1.62 -10.57
CA ASP A 39 2.73 2.84 -10.76
C ASP A 39 1.85 3.15 -9.53
N SER A 40 1.25 2.11 -8.93
CA SER A 40 0.48 2.18 -7.68
C SER A 40 1.27 2.85 -6.55
N GLN A 41 2.49 2.34 -6.29
CA GLN A 41 3.39 2.85 -5.26
C GLN A 41 3.73 4.31 -5.47
N VAL A 42 4.09 4.69 -6.70
CA VAL A 42 4.49 6.08 -6.99
C VAL A 42 3.32 7.02 -6.79
N ARG A 43 2.12 6.66 -7.25
CA ARG A 43 0.94 7.50 -7.08
C ARG A 43 0.61 7.74 -5.61
N HIS A 44 0.75 6.71 -4.77
CA HIS A 44 0.51 6.86 -3.34
C HIS A 44 1.52 7.84 -2.69
N ILE A 45 2.80 7.75 -3.07
CA ILE A 45 3.84 8.70 -2.61
C ILE A 45 3.51 10.15 -3.03
N PHE A 46 3.04 10.35 -4.26
CA PHE A 46 2.64 11.68 -4.75
C PHE A 46 1.39 12.18 -4.02
N ALA A 47 0.41 11.32 -3.78
CA ALA A 47 -0.81 11.66 -3.05
C ALA A 47 -0.50 12.12 -1.61
N ILE A 48 0.39 11.41 -0.91
CA ILE A 48 0.87 11.80 0.43
C ILE A 48 1.54 13.19 0.40
N GLN A 49 2.18 13.54 -0.70
CA GLN A 49 2.84 14.86 -0.88
C GLN A 49 1.88 15.97 -1.36
N GLY A 50 0.60 15.66 -1.58
CA GLY A 50 -0.38 16.60 -2.13
C GLY A 50 -0.12 16.95 -3.59
N LEU A 51 0.60 16.09 -4.34
CA LEU A 51 0.92 16.30 -5.74
C LEU A 51 -0.11 15.62 -6.63
N THR A 52 -0.69 16.37 -7.57
CA THR A 52 -1.61 15.82 -8.58
C THR A 52 -0.84 15.00 -9.61
N VAL A 53 -1.30 13.78 -9.88
CA VAL A 53 -0.70 12.91 -10.89
C VAL A 53 -1.69 12.69 -12.04
N PRO A 54 -1.36 13.11 -13.27
CA PRO A 54 -2.18 12.79 -14.44
C PRO A 54 -2.37 11.28 -14.62
N TRP A 55 -3.61 10.88 -14.94
CA TRP A 55 -3.93 9.51 -15.33
C TRP A 55 -3.79 9.37 -16.84
N THR A 56 -2.62 8.94 -17.30
CA THR A 56 -2.31 8.84 -18.74
C THR A 56 -2.46 7.43 -19.30
N THR A 57 -2.68 6.41 -18.46
CA THR A 57 -2.74 5.02 -18.92
C THR A 57 -3.71 4.21 -18.07
N GLU A 58 -4.63 3.50 -18.73
CA GLU A 58 -5.50 2.50 -18.10
C GLU A 58 -4.86 1.13 -18.22
N PHE A 59 -4.95 0.32 -17.17
CA PHE A 59 -4.48 -1.07 -17.15
C PHE A 59 -5.47 -1.96 -17.89
N LYS A 60 -5.14 -2.39 -19.11
CA LYS A 60 -5.99 -3.25 -19.92
C LYS A 60 -5.49 -4.68 -19.88
N LEU A 61 -6.10 -5.48 -19.01
CA LEU A 61 -5.97 -6.93 -18.99
C LEU A 61 -7.37 -7.55 -19.21
N PRO A 62 -7.45 -8.79 -19.73
CA PRO A 62 -8.74 -9.44 -20.01
C PRO A 62 -9.63 -9.46 -18.77
N ALA A 63 -10.91 -9.15 -18.95
CA ALA A 63 -11.88 -9.26 -17.87
C ALA A 63 -12.21 -10.73 -17.64
N THR A 64 -12.15 -11.17 -16.39
CA THR A 64 -12.66 -12.48 -15.98
C THR A 64 -14.19 -12.44 -15.89
N GLU A 65 -14.85 -13.07 -16.85
CA GLU A 65 -16.27 -13.40 -16.78
C GLU A 65 -16.46 -14.72 -16.04
N GLY A 66 -17.38 -14.77 -15.07
CA GLY A 66 -17.62 -15.98 -14.27
C GLY A 66 -16.76 -16.11 -12.99
N CYS A 67 -16.62 -17.34 -12.50
CA CYS A 67 -15.83 -17.69 -11.31
C CYS A 67 -14.34 -17.76 -11.65
N PHE A 68 -13.47 -17.51 -10.66
CA PHE A 68 -12.04 -17.71 -10.85
C PHE A 68 -11.72 -19.20 -11.02
N THR A 69 -10.71 -19.46 -11.84
CA THR A 69 -10.18 -20.80 -12.12
C THR A 69 -8.75 -20.98 -11.58
N SER A 70 -8.11 -19.88 -11.18
CA SER A 70 -6.77 -19.86 -10.56
C SER A 70 -6.58 -18.63 -9.67
N LEU A 71 -5.56 -18.66 -8.80
CA LEU A 71 -5.14 -17.49 -8.02
C LEU A 71 -4.54 -16.38 -8.87
N ASP A 72 -3.84 -16.71 -9.95
CA ASP A 72 -3.27 -15.71 -10.88
C ASP A 72 -4.38 -14.89 -11.55
N GLU A 73 -5.46 -15.56 -11.95
CA GLU A 73 -6.64 -14.90 -12.49
C GLU A 73 -7.28 -13.95 -11.47
N ALA A 74 -7.41 -14.41 -10.22
CA ALA A 74 -7.91 -13.57 -9.13
C ALA A 74 -7.00 -12.35 -8.88
N HIS A 75 -5.68 -12.54 -8.93
CA HIS A 75 -4.67 -11.49 -8.77
C HIS A 75 -4.76 -10.41 -9.84
N VAL A 76 -4.78 -10.82 -11.12
CA VAL A 76 -4.91 -9.90 -12.25
C VAL A 76 -6.22 -9.10 -12.14
N SER A 77 -7.32 -9.78 -11.83
CA SER A 77 -8.61 -9.11 -11.64
C SER A 77 -8.59 -8.10 -10.49
N LEU A 78 -7.90 -8.43 -9.39
CA LEU A 78 -7.75 -7.53 -8.24
C LEU A 78 -6.97 -6.27 -8.62
N GLU A 79 -5.79 -6.41 -9.24
CA GLU A 79 -4.97 -5.25 -9.61
C GLU A 79 -5.64 -4.34 -10.64
N VAL A 80 -6.45 -4.89 -11.55
CA VAL A 80 -7.29 -4.08 -12.44
C VAL A 80 -8.30 -3.26 -11.63
N ASN A 81 -8.99 -3.88 -10.67
CA ASN A 81 -9.95 -3.17 -9.81
C ASN A 81 -9.26 -2.11 -8.95
N VAL A 82 -8.13 -2.44 -8.31
CA VAL A 82 -7.41 -1.50 -7.45
C VAL A 82 -6.83 -0.34 -8.23
N ASN A 83 -6.10 -0.58 -9.33
CA ASN A 83 -5.43 0.51 -10.04
C ASN A 83 -6.38 1.35 -10.90
N ASN A 84 -7.24 0.73 -11.71
CA ASN A 84 -8.10 1.49 -12.63
C ASN A 84 -9.28 2.17 -11.95
N ARG A 85 -9.72 1.66 -10.80
CA ARG A 85 -10.94 2.14 -10.14
C ARG A 85 -10.62 2.82 -8.83
N ALA A 86 -10.04 2.08 -7.88
CA ALA A 86 -9.79 2.61 -6.54
C ALA A 86 -8.77 3.74 -6.53
N LEU A 87 -7.55 3.47 -7.01
CA LEU A 87 -6.47 4.44 -6.99
C LEU A 87 -6.76 5.62 -7.93
N LYS A 88 -7.37 5.36 -9.09
CA LYS A 88 -7.81 6.42 -10.00
C LYS A 88 -8.75 7.40 -9.34
N LEU A 89 -9.75 6.91 -8.61
CA LEU A 89 -10.63 7.77 -7.83
C LEU A 89 -9.84 8.57 -6.78
N LEU A 90 -9.01 7.89 -5.97
CA LEU A 90 -8.30 8.50 -4.84
C LEU A 90 -7.25 9.54 -5.22
N THR A 91 -6.59 9.42 -6.38
CA THR A 91 -5.48 10.30 -6.76
C THR A 91 -5.79 11.23 -7.94
N SER A 92 -7.03 11.23 -8.44
CA SER A 92 -7.44 12.10 -9.56
C SER A 92 -7.67 13.56 -9.17
N GLY A 93 -7.63 13.87 -7.87
CA GLY A 93 -7.92 15.22 -7.37
C GLY A 93 -9.39 15.61 -7.48
N ILE A 94 -10.27 14.65 -7.77
CA ILE A 94 -11.72 14.85 -7.74
C ILE A 94 -12.14 15.08 -6.29
N ASP A 95 -13.03 16.04 -6.08
CA ASP A 95 -13.71 16.21 -4.81
C ASP A 95 -14.55 14.96 -4.51
N ILE A 96 -14.06 14.13 -3.59
CA ILE A 96 -14.65 12.83 -3.25
C ILE A 96 -16.02 13.03 -2.57
N SER A 97 -16.31 14.23 -2.06
CA SER A 97 -17.61 14.58 -1.48
C SER A 97 -18.68 14.92 -2.52
N ALA A 98 -18.30 15.11 -3.79
CA ALA A 98 -19.25 15.35 -4.86
C ALA A 98 -20.12 14.11 -5.13
N PRO A 99 -21.43 14.26 -5.46
CA PRO A 99 -22.33 13.12 -5.69
C PRO A 99 -21.82 12.11 -6.73
N GLU A 100 -21.18 12.58 -7.79
CA GLU A 100 -20.60 11.72 -8.83
C GLU A 100 -19.42 10.89 -8.30
N ALA A 101 -18.60 11.46 -7.40
CA ALA A 101 -17.47 10.78 -6.80
C ALA A 101 -17.93 9.75 -5.76
N LEU A 102 -18.98 10.05 -4.99
CA LEU A 102 -19.64 9.12 -4.10
C LEU A 102 -20.20 7.90 -4.86
N ALA A 103 -20.92 8.13 -5.96
CA ALA A 103 -21.42 7.04 -6.81
C ALA A 103 -20.28 6.17 -7.37
N LYS A 104 -19.16 6.79 -7.79
CA LYS A 104 -17.96 6.06 -8.22
C LYS A 104 -17.33 5.25 -7.07
N LYS A 105 -17.26 5.81 -5.86
CA LYS A 105 -16.77 5.11 -4.66
C LYS A 105 -17.62 3.88 -4.35
N GLU A 106 -18.95 4.03 -4.33
CA GLU A 106 -19.89 2.93 -4.11
C GLU A 106 -19.74 1.84 -5.17
N TYR A 107 -19.61 2.22 -6.44
CA TYR A 107 -19.34 1.27 -7.53
C TYR A 107 -18.02 0.51 -7.31
N CYS A 108 -16.94 1.19 -6.92
CA CYS A 108 -15.65 0.53 -6.63
C CYS A 108 -15.77 -0.47 -5.48
N LEU A 109 -16.45 -0.10 -4.40
CA LEU A 109 -16.67 -0.98 -3.25
C LEU A 109 -17.53 -2.20 -3.61
N HIS A 110 -18.59 -2.00 -4.39
CA HIS A 110 -19.42 -3.09 -4.90
C HIS A 110 -18.61 -4.09 -5.74
N GLU A 111 -17.67 -3.60 -6.54
CA GLU A 111 -16.86 -4.45 -7.42
C GLU A 111 -15.77 -5.20 -6.64
N LEU A 112 -15.22 -4.60 -5.57
CA LEU A 112 -14.38 -5.33 -4.60
C LEU A 112 -15.16 -6.41 -3.86
N TYR A 113 -16.41 -6.14 -3.48
CA TYR A 113 -17.29 -7.13 -2.86
C TYR A 113 -17.56 -8.31 -3.81
N ARG A 114 -17.90 -8.04 -5.08
CA ARG A 114 -18.09 -9.08 -6.10
C ARG A 114 -16.83 -9.89 -6.35
N TRP A 115 -15.67 -9.24 -6.41
CA TRP A 115 -14.38 -9.92 -6.51
C TRP A 115 -14.18 -10.87 -5.31
N ASN A 116 -14.52 -10.41 -4.11
CA ASN A 116 -14.41 -11.22 -2.90
C ASN A 116 -15.29 -12.48 -2.95
N SER A 117 -16.55 -12.35 -3.35
CA SER A 117 -17.43 -13.53 -3.47
C SER A 117 -16.90 -14.55 -4.49
N LYS A 118 -16.27 -14.09 -5.59
CA LYS A 118 -15.66 -14.98 -6.58
C LYS A 118 -14.45 -15.73 -6.02
N VAL A 119 -13.57 -15.05 -5.26
CA VAL A 119 -12.37 -15.70 -4.70
C VAL A 119 -12.73 -16.67 -3.57
N GLU A 120 -13.73 -16.34 -2.74
CA GLU A 120 -14.24 -17.24 -1.71
C GLU A 120 -14.86 -18.50 -2.32
N THR A 121 -15.62 -18.34 -3.41
CA THR A 121 -16.17 -19.49 -4.15
C THR A 121 -15.05 -20.39 -4.66
N TYR A 122 -14.03 -19.81 -5.30
CA TYR A 122 -12.89 -20.55 -5.82
C TYR A 122 -12.13 -21.29 -4.70
N ILE A 123 -11.77 -20.59 -3.61
CA ILE A 123 -11.06 -21.17 -2.46
C ILE A 123 -11.86 -22.30 -1.80
N SER A 124 -13.19 -22.17 -1.71
CA SER A 124 -14.04 -23.21 -1.12
C SER A 124 -14.00 -24.54 -1.89
N VAL A 125 -13.80 -24.47 -3.21
CA VAL A 125 -13.67 -25.63 -4.10
C VAL A 125 -12.23 -26.14 -4.12
N SER A 126 -11.25 -25.23 -4.06
CA SER A 126 -9.81 -25.49 -4.10
C SER A 126 -9.22 -25.66 -2.70
N GLN A 127 -9.65 -26.69 -1.95
CA GLN A 127 -9.28 -26.92 -0.53
C GLN A 127 -7.76 -26.89 -0.24
N HIS A 128 -6.92 -27.24 -1.22
CA HIS A 128 -5.46 -27.25 -1.10
C HIS A 128 -4.79 -25.86 -1.05
N GLU A 129 -5.53 -24.77 -1.32
CA GLU A 129 -4.98 -23.41 -1.41
C GLU A 129 -5.35 -22.52 -0.22
N THR A 130 -6.04 -23.05 0.79
CA THR A 130 -6.71 -22.30 1.87
C THR A 130 -5.78 -21.55 2.84
N ASP A 131 -4.48 -21.87 2.87
CA ASP A 131 -3.48 -21.14 3.68
C ASP A 131 -2.13 -21.04 2.94
N ASN A 132 -2.19 -20.46 1.74
CA ASN A 132 -0.99 -20.15 0.96
C ASN A 132 -0.67 -18.64 1.05
N THR A 133 0.62 -18.31 1.11
CA THR A 133 1.16 -16.94 1.00
C THR A 133 0.53 -16.12 -0.12
N ALA A 134 0.24 -16.72 -1.28
CA ALA A 134 -0.45 -16.05 -2.38
C ALA A 134 -1.87 -15.58 -2.01
N VAL A 135 -2.65 -16.44 -1.33
CA VAL A 135 -4.00 -16.09 -0.84
C VAL A 135 -3.92 -14.99 0.22
N ASN A 136 -2.95 -15.09 1.14
CA ASN A 136 -2.73 -14.07 2.16
C ASN A 136 -2.39 -12.71 1.51
N ALA A 137 -1.54 -12.69 0.47
CA ALA A 137 -1.19 -11.48 -0.27
C ALA A 137 -2.40 -10.86 -0.98
N LEU A 138 -3.24 -11.67 -1.62
CA LEU A 138 -4.48 -11.22 -2.27
C LEU A 138 -5.44 -10.55 -1.28
N TYR A 139 -5.70 -11.18 -0.13
CA TYR A 139 -6.56 -10.60 0.88
C TYR A 139 -5.96 -9.35 1.51
N LEU A 140 -4.64 -9.31 1.71
CA LEU A 140 -3.94 -8.13 2.21
C LEU A 140 -4.11 -6.94 1.24
N ARG A 141 -3.89 -7.18 -0.05
CA ARG A 141 -4.06 -6.19 -1.10
C ARG A 141 -5.50 -5.70 -1.23
N ARG A 142 -6.49 -6.60 -1.11
CA ARG A 142 -7.92 -6.28 -1.11
C ARG A 142 -8.29 -5.41 0.09
N LEU A 143 -7.85 -5.77 1.30
CA LEU A 143 -8.10 -5.00 2.52
C LEU A 143 -7.48 -3.61 2.44
N TYR A 144 -6.26 -3.50 1.93
CA TYR A 144 -5.62 -2.22 1.65
C TYR A 144 -6.51 -1.33 0.77
N ALA A 145 -6.99 -1.85 -0.36
CA ALA A 145 -7.87 -1.12 -1.26
C ALA A 145 -9.22 -0.74 -0.61
N LYS A 146 -9.81 -1.65 0.18
CA LYS A 146 -11.05 -1.40 0.95
C LYS A 146 -10.85 -0.21 1.89
N VAL A 147 -9.82 -0.24 2.74
CA VAL A 147 -9.55 0.84 3.71
C VAL A 147 -9.42 2.17 2.98
N MET A 148 -8.57 2.23 1.95
CA MET A 148 -8.31 3.48 1.22
C MET A 148 -9.57 4.05 0.55
N LEU A 149 -10.43 3.19 -0.02
CA LEU A 149 -11.71 3.61 -0.60
C LEU A 149 -12.73 4.05 0.45
N SER A 150 -12.76 3.38 1.59
CA SER A 150 -13.79 3.55 2.61
C SER A 150 -13.57 4.76 3.51
N LEU A 151 -12.38 5.37 3.53
CA LEU A 151 -12.08 6.58 4.30
C LEU A 151 -13.15 7.67 4.09
N ASP A 152 -13.58 8.28 5.20
CA ASP A 152 -14.47 9.43 5.23
C ASP A 152 -13.65 10.72 5.22
N PRO A 153 -13.62 11.48 4.10
CA PRO A 153 -12.83 12.70 4.02
C PRO A 153 -13.23 13.75 5.07
N SER A 154 -14.47 13.74 5.56
CA SER A 154 -14.95 14.70 6.56
C SER A 154 -14.30 14.52 7.94
N LYS A 155 -13.78 13.32 8.24
CA LYS A 155 -13.06 13.00 9.48
C LYS A 155 -11.56 13.29 9.39
N GLY A 156 -11.04 13.65 8.21
CA GLY A 156 -9.61 13.85 7.98
C GLY A 156 -8.77 12.65 8.45
N GLU A 157 -7.68 12.91 9.17
CA GLU A 157 -6.80 11.86 9.73
C GLU A 157 -7.48 10.93 10.74
N LEU A 158 -8.62 11.33 11.31
CA LEU A 158 -9.35 10.49 12.26
C LEU A 158 -10.19 9.43 11.57
N ALA A 159 -10.37 9.50 10.24
CA ALA A 159 -11.10 8.50 9.47
C ALA A 159 -10.50 7.08 9.62
N HIS A 160 -9.19 7.00 9.90
CA HIS A 160 -8.47 5.75 10.06
C HIS A 160 -8.89 4.94 11.31
N ASP A 161 -9.53 5.58 12.28
CA ASP A 161 -9.99 4.92 13.50
C ASP A 161 -11.16 3.97 13.26
N ASP A 162 -11.91 4.15 12.16
CA ASP A 162 -13.00 3.24 11.79
C ASP A 162 -12.46 1.87 11.30
N PHE A 163 -11.15 1.72 11.12
CA PHE A 163 -10.50 0.57 10.48
C PHE A 163 -9.53 -0.19 11.40
N ILE A 164 -9.65 -0.06 12.72
CA ILE A 164 -8.77 -0.77 13.67
C ILE A 164 -8.83 -2.30 13.47
N ASP A 165 -10.03 -2.87 13.30
CA ASP A 165 -10.20 -4.31 13.08
C ASP A 165 -9.65 -4.76 11.71
N ASP A 166 -9.81 -3.93 10.67
CA ASP A 166 -9.23 -4.17 9.36
C ASP A 166 -7.69 -4.13 9.44
N TYR A 167 -7.11 -3.20 10.20
CA TYR A 167 -5.67 -3.13 10.42
C TYR A 167 -5.12 -4.32 11.20
N ALA A 168 -5.84 -4.80 12.22
CA ALA A 168 -5.47 -6.02 12.93
C ALA A 168 -5.41 -7.22 11.96
N GLN A 169 -6.42 -7.41 11.12
CA GLN A 169 -6.44 -8.46 10.10
C GLN A 169 -5.30 -8.30 9.08
N MET A 170 -5.04 -7.08 8.62
CA MET A 170 -3.93 -6.79 7.70
C MET A 170 -2.58 -7.15 8.32
N LEU A 171 -2.38 -6.89 9.62
CA LEU A 171 -1.15 -7.28 10.34
C LEU A 171 -1.01 -8.79 10.48
N ASP A 172 -2.10 -9.51 10.70
CA ASP A 172 -2.08 -10.98 10.75
C ASP A 172 -1.69 -11.59 9.41
N LEU A 173 -2.30 -11.11 8.31
CA LEU A 173 -1.94 -11.54 6.96
C LEU A 173 -0.48 -11.20 6.63
N ALA A 174 -0.04 -9.97 6.93
CA ALA A 174 1.34 -9.55 6.73
C ALA A 174 2.33 -10.41 7.53
N SER A 175 2.00 -10.74 8.79
CA SER A 175 2.83 -11.60 9.64
C SER A 175 3.00 -12.99 9.01
N ARG A 176 1.91 -13.63 8.58
CA ARG A 176 1.95 -14.96 7.93
C ARG A 176 2.77 -14.95 6.64
N ILE A 177 2.62 -13.92 5.81
CA ILE A 177 3.42 -13.76 4.58
C ILE A 177 4.90 -13.66 4.94
N LEU A 178 5.26 -12.80 5.90
CA LEU A 178 6.64 -12.59 6.29
C LEU A 178 7.25 -13.85 6.93
N GLU A 179 6.52 -14.55 7.79
CA GLU A 179 6.95 -15.81 8.40
C GLU A 179 7.19 -16.89 7.35
N SER A 180 6.27 -17.05 6.39
CA SER A 180 6.42 -18.02 5.30
C SER A 180 7.66 -17.73 4.44
N LEU A 181 7.91 -16.46 4.10
CA LEU A 181 9.06 -16.07 3.28
C LEU A 181 10.41 -16.23 4.00
N ASN A 182 10.42 -16.25 5.34
CA ASN A 182 11.63 -16.38 6.14
C ASN A 182 11.83 -17.79 6.73
N SER A 183 10.90 -18.72 6.47
CA SER A 183 11.07 -20.11 6.86
C SER A 183 12.23 -20.71 6.05
N PRO A 184 13.22 -21.35 6.69
CA PRO A 184 14.29 -22.03 5.96
C PRO A 184 13.64 -23.15 5.15
N VAL A 185 13.59 -22.97 3.83
CA VAL A 185 13.23 -24.07 2.93
C VAL A 185 14.23 -25.18 3.24
N THR A 186 13.72 -26.35 3.61
CA THR A 186 14.46 -27.62 3.62
C THR A 186 14.79 -28.00 2.18
N GLU A 187 15.59 -27.18 1.51
CA GLU A 187 16.35 -27.59 0.35
C GLU A 187 17.66 -28.19 0.86
N GLU A 188 17.98 -29.37 0.36
CA GLU A 188 19.18 -30.12 0.69
C GLU A 188 20.40 -29.19 0.63
N PHE A 189 21.07 -29.03 1.78
CA PHE A 189 22.23 -28.19 1.97
C PHE A 189 23.30 -28.44 0.89
N ASP A 190 23.47 -27.50 -0.03
CA ASP A 190 24.72 -27.36 -0.78
C ASP A 190 25.74 -26.63 0.12
N PRO A 191 26.80 -27.29 0.61
CA PRO A 191 27.73 -26.72 1.59
C PRO A 191 28.56 -25.53 1.07
N GLY A 192 28.40 -25.14 -0.20
CA GLY A 192 29.14 -24.04 -0.84
C GLY A 192 28.51 -22.65 -0.73
N SER A 193 27.21 -22.53 -0.39
CA SER A 193 26.52 -21.23 -0.42
C SER A 193 26.63 -20.49 0.91
N ARG A 194 27.56 -19.52 0.99
CA ARG A 194 27.72 -18.67 2.18
C ARG A 194 26.46 -17.84 2.41
N ASN A 195 25.80 -18.12 3.54
CA ASN A 195 24.79 -17.33 4.26
C ASN A 195 24.90 -15.79 4.12
N ALA A 196 24.37 -15.25 3.02
CA ALA A 196 23.78 -13.92 3.05
C ALA A 196 22.29 -14.14 3.36
N LYS A 197 21.81 -13.65 4.51
CA LYS A 197 20.36 -13.46 4.74
C LYS A 197 19.80 -12.84 3.46
N GLN A 198 19.06 -13.62 2.66
CA GLN A 198 18.69 -13.21 1.31
C GLN A 198 17.91 -11.90 1.43
N ARG A 199 18.42 -10.83 0.82
CA ARG A 199 17.66 -9.60 0.69
C ARG A 199 16.54 -9.89 -0.30
N HIS A 200 15.35 -10.21 0.21
CA HIS A 200 14.18 -10.46 -0.61
C HIS A 200 13.76 -9.15 -1.30
N PHE A 201 14.03 -9.05 -2.60
CA PHE A 201 13.45 -8.05 -3.47
C PHE A 201 12.22 -8.68 -4.13
N SER A 202 11.04 -8.13 -3.86
CA SER A 202 9.83 -8.40 -4.67
C SER A 202 9.45 -7.14 -5.41
N VAL A 203 8.96 -7.29 -6.64
CA VAL A 203 8.36 -6.17 -7.38
C VAL A 203 6.93 -5.93 -6.89
N GLU A 204 6.30 -6.94 -6.28
CA GLU A 204 5.02 -6.80 -5.60
C GLU A 204 5.16 -5.90 -4.39
N SER A 205 4.37 -4.84 -4.36
CA SER A 205 4.18 -3.98 -3.18
C SER A 205 2.84 -4.31 -2.57
N THR A 206 2.88 -4.99 -1.43
CA THR A 206 1.64 -5.31 -0.71
C THR A 206 1.88 -5.28 0.79
N VAL A 207 3.00 -5.83 1.26
CA VAL A 207 3.28 -5.90 2.71
C VAL A 207 3.87 -4.59 3.22
N THR A 208 4.92 -4.07 2.59
CA THR A 208 5.65 -2.87 3.04
C THR A 208 4.75 -1.65 3.01
N GLU A 209 3.98 -1.48 1.93
CA GLU A 209 3.02 -0.38 1.80
C GLU A 209 1.93 -0.45 2.87
N THR A 210 1.41 -1.65 3.14
CA THR A 210 0.43 -1.89 4.21
C THR A 210 1.00 -1.58 5.59
N LEU A 211 2.18 -2.12 5.94
CA LEU A 211 2.79 -1.88 7.24
C LEU A 211 3.12 -0.40 7.43
N PHE A 212 3.55 0.29 6.36
CA PHE A 212 3.79 1.72 6.39
C PHE A 212 2.48 2.50 6.61
N LEU A 213 1.41 2.19 5.86
CA LEU A 213 0.09 2.80 6.06
C LEU A 213 -0.36 2.69 7.52
N ILE A 214 -0.31 1.49 8.09
CA ILE A 214 -0.73 1.24 9.48
C ILE A 214 0.20 2.00 10.45
N GLY A 215 1.51 1.92 10.24
CA GLY A 215 2.52 2.56 11.08
C GLY A 215 2.38 4.09 11.14
N VAL A 216 1.92 4.74 10.06
CA VAL A 216 1.79 6.20 10.00
C VAL A 216 0.36 6.72 10.22
N ARG A 217 -0.68 5.91 9.97
CA ARG A 217 -2.07 6.38 10.04
C ARG A 217 -2.86 5.85 11.23
N CYS A 218 -2.56 4.64 11.73
CA CYS A 218 -3.28 4.08 12.87
C CYS A 218 -2.91 4.84 14.16
N ARG A 219 -3.92 5.29 14.92
CA ARG A 219 -3.71 5.96 16.20
C ARG A 219 -3.59 5.01 17.39
N GLU A 220 -4.10 3.79 17.26
CA GLU A 220 -4.08 2.79 18.32
C GLU A 220 -2.63 2.30 18.54
N PRO A 221 -2.04 2.50 19.74
CA PRO A 221 -0.63 2.25 19.98
C PRO A 221 -0.17 0.80 19.73
N THR A 222 -1.02 -0.19 20.02
CA THR A 222 -0.66 -1.61 19.92
C THR A 222 -0.54 -2.05 18.46
N ILE A 223 -1.53 -1.72 17.64
CA ILE A 223 -1.60 -1.99 16.20
C ILE A 223 -0.51 -1.21 15.48
N ARG A 224 -0.36 0.09 15.78
CA ARG A 224 0.73 0.90 15.21
C ARG A 224 2.11 0.33 15.58
N GLY A 225 2.31 0.00 16.86
CA GLY A 225 3.56 -0.57 17.36
C GLY A 225 3.92 -1.89 16.68
N ARG A 226 2.94 -2.79 16.54
CA ARG A 226 3.11 -4.08 15.84
C ARG A 226 3.50 -3.91 14.37
N ALA A 227 2.93 -2.93 13.67
CA ALA A 227 3.31 -2.63 12.28
C ALA A 227 4.79 -2.21 12.15
N LEU A 228 5.23 -1.30 13.02
CA LEU A 228 6.63 -0.84 13.07
C LEU A 228 7.57 -1.98 13.47
N GLU A 229 7.16 -2.84 14.40
CA GLU A 229 7.94 -4.00 14.82
C GLU A 229 8.13 -5.01 13.67
N LEU A 230 7.07 -5.34 12.93
CA LEU A 230 7.18 -6.22 11.75
C LEU A 230 8.15 -5.64 10.71
N MET A 231 8.09 -4.33 10.44
CA MET A 231 9.04 -3.67 9.54
C MET A 231 10.49 -3.76 10.03
N ARG A 232 10.71 -3.73 11.35
CA ARG A 232 12.04 -3.86 11.97
C ARG A 232 12.56 -5.29 11.92
N LEU A 233 11.69 -6.28 12.18
CA LEU A 233 12.05 -7.70 12.19
C LEU A 233 12.33 -8.23 10.78
N TYR A 234 11.61 -7.71 9.78
CA TYR A 234 11.68 -8.17 8.40
C TYR A 234 12.14 -7.05 7.44
N PRO A 235 13.40 -6.59 7.54
CA PRO A 235 13.92 -5.53 6.68
C PRO A 235 14.01 -6.03 5.23
N ARG A 236 13.20 -5.44 4.34
CA ARG A 236 13.13 -5.82 2.93
C ARG A 236 12.91 -4.63 2.00
N ARG A 237 12.82 -4.93 0.71
CA ARG A 237 12.50 -3.96 -0.33
C ARG A 237 11.42 -4.52 -1.24
N GLU A 238 10.35 -3.76 -1.39
CA GLU A 238 9.27 -4.03 -2.33
C GLU A 238 9.22 -2.89 -3.34
N GLY A 239 9.56 -3.17 -4.61
CA GLY A 239 9.63 -2.16 -5.66
C GLY A 239 10.48 -0.93 -5.27
N MET A 240 9.81 0.21 -5.13
CA MET A 240 10.41 1.50 -4.75
C MET A 240 10.45 1.74 -3.24
N CYS A 241 9.75 0.93 -2.46
CA CYS A 241 9.60 1.07 -1.02
C CYS A 241 10.64 0.22 -0.27
N GLY A 242 11.57 0.89 0.41
CA GLY A 242 12.47 0.25 1.37
C GLY A 242 11.85 0.24 2.77
N THR A 243 11.64 -0.94 3.34
CA THR A 243 10.99 -1.10 4.66
C THR A 243 11.73 -0.35 5.76
N MET A 244 13.06 -0.25 5.68
CA MET A 244 13.87 0.46 6.69
C MET A 244 13.74 1.99 6.63
N LEU A 245 13.49 2.57 5.44
CA LEU A 245 13.18 3.98 5.32
C LEU A 245 11.75 4.26 5.82
N ALA A 246 10.81 3.38 5.44
CA ALA A 246 9.42 3.43 5.88
C ALA A 246 9.31 3.34 7.42
N LEU A 247 10.07 2.43 8.04
CA LEU A 247 10.17 2.28 9.49
C LEU A 247 10.63 3.57 10.17
N LYS A 248 11.77 4.12 9.75
CA LYS A 248 12.32 5.35 10.34
C LYS A 248 11.34 6.51 10.22
N LEU A 249 10.69 6.63 9.06
CA LEU A 249 9.67 7.65 8.84
C LEU A 249 8.48 7.46 9.79
N GLY A 250 7.98 6.23 9.93
CA GLY A 250 6.88 5.92 10.85
C GLY A 250 7.23 6.15 12.33
N GLU A 251 8.43 5.80 12.75
CA GLU A 251 8.93 6.07 14.10
C GLU A 251 8.99 7.58 14.38
N THR A 252 9.59 8.34 13.47
CA THR A 252 9.68 9.80 13.60
C THR A 252 8.30 10.46 13.63
N LEU A 253 7.36 10.01 12.80
CA LEU A 253 5.98 10.49 12.82
C LEU A 253 5.31 10.23 14.17
N ALA A 254 5.37 8.99 14.66
CA ALA A 254 4.78 8.62 15.94
C ALA A 254 5.39 9.40 17.12
N GLU A 255 6.70 9.69 17.07
CA GLU A 255 7.41 10.49 18.07
C GLU A 255 6.96 11.96 18.07
N ILE A 256 6.87 12.58 16.89
CA ILE A 256 6.38 13.97 16.74
C ILE A 256 4.96 14.09 17.27
N GLU A 257 4.07 13.21 16.81
CA GLU A 257 2.67 13.17 17.19
C GLU A 257 2.50 12.99 18.72
N GLY A 258 3.21 12.01 19.28
CA GLY A 258 3.16 11.70 20.71
C GLY A 258 3.71 12.83 21.57
N THR A 259 4.88 13.37 21.23
CA THR A 259 5.54 14.45 21.98
C THR A 259 4.73 15.73 21.94
N ALA A 260 4.19 16.10 20.77
CA ALA A 260 3.36 17.29 20.63
C ALA A 260 2.07 17.16 21.46
N CYS A 261 1.44 15.99 21.45
CA CYS A 261 0.22 15.74 22.22
C CYS A 261 0.46 15.70 23.74
N GLN A 262 1.57 15.11 24.20
CA GLN A 262 1.93 15.04 25.62
C GLN A 262 2.28 16.41 26.22
N ASN A 263 2.92 17.28 25.44
CA ASN A 263 3.32 18.62 25.88
C ASN A 263 2.21 19.67 25.71
N ALA A 264 1.05 19.28 25.18
CA ALA A 264 -0.08 20.20 25.01
C ALA A 264 -0.63 20.65 26.38
N PRO A 265 -0.99 21.94 26.55
CA PRO A 265 -1.62 22.39 27.78
C PRO A 265 -2.91 21.61 28.08
N PRO A 266 -3.26 21.41 29.37
CA PRO A 266 -4.47 20.69 29.76
C PRO A 266 -5.73 21.23 29.07
N GLY A 267 -6.54 20.34 28.52
CA GLY A 267 -7.80 20.69 27.85
C GLY A 267 -7.70 21.01 26.36
N LEU A 268 -6.51 21.04 25.75
CA LEU A 268 -6.32 21.23 24.30
C LEU A 268 -6.30 19.92 23.50
N CYS A 269 -6.20 18.77 24.16
CA CYS A 269 -6.32 17.46 23.55
C CYS A 269 -7.57 16.78 24.10
N SER A 270 -8.61 16.65 23.30
CA SER A 270 -9.94 16.19 23.77
C SER A 270 -10.58 15.08 22.94
N ASP A 271 -9.92 14.57 21.90
CA ASP A 271 -10.51 13.57 20.99
C ASP A 271 -9.95 12.16 21.23
N GLY A 272 -10.43 11.53 22.30
CA GLY A 272 -10.24 10.09 22.56
C GLY A 272 -8.93 9.71 23.25
N PRO A 273 -8.63 8.40 23.37
CA PRO A 273 -7.48 7.89 24.11
C PRO A 273 -6.15 8.00 23.36
N TRP A 274 -6.16 8.51 22.13
CA TRP A 274 -5.01 8.54 21.24
C TRP A 274 -4.63 9.98 20.84
N VAL A 275 -3.55 10.13 20.07
CA VAL A 275 -3.08 11.44 19.57
C VAL A 275 -4.25 12.21 18.93
N CYS A 276 -4.57 13.41 19.43
CA CYS A 276 -5.71 14.18 18.94
C CYS A 276 -5.49 14.69 17.50
N ALA A 277 -6.58 15.12 16.83
CA ALA A 277 -6.54 15.59 15.45
C ALA A 277 -5.49 16.68 15.18
N ASP A 278 -5.35 17.64 16.09
CA ASP A 278 -4.41 18.76 15.94
C ASP A 278 -2.93 18.35 16.00
N HIS A 279 -2.62 17.22 16.62
CA HIS A 279 -1.26 16.72 16.72
C HIS A 279 -0.95 15.62 15.71
N ARG A 280 -1.92 15.20 14.88
CA ARG A 280 -1.66 14.30 13.75
C ARG A 280 -0.85 14.99 12.68
N VAL A 281 0.14 14.29 12.12
CA VAL A 281 0.88 14.78 10.96
C VAL A 281 0.02 14.62 9.71
N THR A 282 -0.39 15.75 9.12
CA THR A 282 -1.26 15.80 7.94
C THR A 282 -0.48 16.02 6.65
N LYS A 283 0.72 16.61 6.75
CA LYS A 283 1.49 17.03 5.58
C LYS A 283 2.90 16.48 5.64
N ILE A 284 3.27 15.78 4.56
CA ILE A 284 4.59 15.18 4.35
C ILE A 284 5.10 15.67 2.99
N GLN A 285 6.28 16.29 2.94
CA GLN A 285 6.91 16.67 1.66
C GLN A 285 8.31 16.10 1.57
N CYS A 286 8.62 15.41 0.46
CA CYS A 286 9.92 14.80 0.26
C CYS A 286 10.75 15.64 -0.71
N LYS A 287 12.03 15.83 -0.39
CA LYS A 287 13.02 16.47 -1.25
C LYS A 287 14.26 15.59 -1.35
N ASP A 288 14.67 15.27 -2.56
CA ASP A 288 15.94 14.61 -2.78
C ASP A 288 17.10 15.53 -2.39
N VAL A 289 17.98 15.02 -1.53
CA VAL A 289 19.21 15.70 -1.10
C VAL A 289 20.41 15.14 -1.86
N SER A 290 20.44 13.82 -2.03
CA SER A 290 21.44 13.08 -2.83
C SER A 290 20.92 11.68 -3.16
N ASP A 291 21.73 10.89 -3.88
CA ASP A 291 21.45 9.48 -4.18
C ASP A 291 21.28 8.61 -2.93
N ARG A 292 21.80 9.06 -1.78
CA ARG A 292 21.75 8.32 -0.51
C ARG A 292 20.91 8.99 0.57
N LYS A 293 20.36 10.19 0.33
CA LYS A 293 19.62 10.95 1.34
C LYS A 293 18.36 11.60 0.79
N VAL A 294 17.30 11.55 1.57
CA VAL A 294 16.03 12.25 1.33
C VAL A 294 15.72 13.12 2.54
N ALA A 295 15.33 14.37 2.32
CA ALA A 295 14.79 15.24 3.35
C ALA A 295 13.27 15.14 3.31
N VAL A 296 12.64 15.01 4.47
CA VAL A 296 11.18 14.93 4.61
C VAL A 296 10.74 16.03 5.56
N LEU A 297 9.91 16.94 5.06
CA LEU A 297 9.17 17.89 5.88
C LEU A 297 7.96 17.19 6.47
N MET A 298 7.75 17.36 7.77
CA MET A 298 6.55 16.90 8.47
C MET A 298 5.89 18.07 9.17
N ARG A 299 4.56 18.13 9.10
CA ARG A 299 3.76 19.17 9.76
C ARG A 299 2.46 18.59 10.29
N THR A 300 2.16 18.91 11.54
CA THR A 300 0.91 18.56 12.21
C THR A 300 -0.25 19.45 11.75
N ALA A 301 -1.48 18.97 11.92
CA ALA A 301 -2.68 19.72 11.56
C ALA A 301 -2.75 21.07 12.32
N GLY A 302 -2.38 21.07 13.60
CA GLY A 302 -2.35 22.25 14.45
C GLY A 302 -1.26 23.24 14.06
N GLU A 303 -0.09 22.77 13.64
CA GLU A 303 0.97 23.64 13.07
C GLU A 303 0.51 24.27 11.76
N GLU A 304 -0.15 23.50 10.89
CA GLU A 304 -0.68 24.01 9.63
C GLU A 304 -1.74 25.09 9.84
N LYS A 305 -2.70 24.88 10.76
CA LYS A 305 -3.71 25.87 11.15
C LYS A 305 -3.09 27.18 11.68
N ARG A 306 -1.93 27.09 12.34
CA ARG A 306 -1.19 28.23 12.91
C ARG A 306 -0.18 28.84 11.93
N GLY A 307 -0.04 28.29 10.73
CA GLY A 307 0.90 28.78 9.71
C GLY A 307 2.37 28.47 10.02
N PHE A 308 2.67 27.48 10.87
CA PHE A 308 4.04 27.08 11.16
C PHE A 308 4.64 26.29 9.98
N GLU A 309 5.96 26.43 9.81
CA GLU A 309 6.66 25.84 8.66
C GLU A 309 6.79 24.31 8.75
N GLY A 310 6.69 23.72 9.94
CA GLY A 310 6.94 22.30 10.21
C GLY A 310 8.44 22.00 10.35
N HIS A 311 8.77 20.71 10.36
CA HIS A 311 10.13 20.25 10.68
C HIS A 311 10.72 19.38 9.56
N TRP A 312 11.96 19.68 9.17
CA TRP A 312 12.70 18.89 8.18
C TRP A 312 13.55 17.83 8.87
N PHE A 313 13.43 16.59 8.40
CA PHE A 313 14.23 15.46 8.84
C PHE A 313 14.98 14.85 7.67
N VAL A 314 16.25 14.50 7.87
CA VAL A 314 17.07 13.89 6.81
C VAL A 314 17.24 12.41 7.08
N PHE A 315 16.74 11.59 6.15
CA PHE A 315 16.84 10.15 6.19
C PHE A 315 17.85 9.63 5.18
N HIS A 316 18.51 8.53 5.54
CA HIS A 316 19.33 7.78 4.60
C HIS A 316 18.43 6.86 3.78
N LYS A 317 18.58 6.89 2.46
CA LYS A 317 17.98 5.92 1.56
C LYS A 317 18.71 4.59 1.78
N THR A 318 18.12 3.73 2.59
CA THR A 318 18.63 2.38 2.83
C THR A 318 18.21 1.51 1.64
N TRP A 319 19.13 1.37 0.68
CA TRP A 319 18.98 0.49 -0.48
C TRP A 319 19.57 -0.89 -0.19
#